data_AF-A0A7Y1TST2-F1
#
_entry.id   AF-A0A7Y1TST2-F1
#
_cell.length_a   1.000
_cell.length_b   1.000
_cell.length_c   1.000
_cell.angle_alpha   90.00
_cell.angle_beta   90.00
_cell.angle_gamma   90.00
#
_symmetry.space_group_name_H-M   'P 1'
#
loop_
_entity.id
_entity.type
_entity.pdbx_description
1 polymer ?
#
loop_
_entity_poly.entity_id
_entity_poly.type
_entity_poly.pdbx_seq_one_letter_code
_entity_poly.pdbx_strand_id
1 'polypeptide(L)'
;VFPRAWAVQETEGEDAPDTAIRMLARVFDGDYRPWTLAADRNFVDDTWRTVSFTLSSAGALSNGPVGPLTEPVSLQSIWFERFDSVGSNRLDAGSVMIADLALVDADGSVTPFESEIFDAMTPRISISVEFDVLGSRAAEGYYSRVPEGEVVPDDLTTSPLHRDGTVSWIRFPTRSRLQATPHFRTDPEWINVVLDREAAAIAGLDIGETTQFSIGGQLIPGTVVSYIDRVPTMNDGTREGRMIVDLGAINAWLNGTPTWSLNTNLARLETPDELWVATDDTDAVTRFVVSQLDDEPDQVVTLASQQADFSSRPVQVGLVAILFVGAFTGILLALAGVTGYVLLAVSRRAREMGVLRALGFGRSGVAATFAVEQLVVLGLGAMIGVVSGVLLMWVMLPFLQLGETAKEIDPPVLLTVPRNLLAVYVVVVGGLLILSVIWATRRVSASRMSEVLREVER
;
A
#
# COMPACT_ATOMS: atom_id res chain seq x y z
N VAL A 1 31.38 -8.08 27.47
CA VAL A 1 32.03 -7.70 28.75
C VAL A 1 32.40 -6.22 28.68
N PHE A 2 31.76 -5.41 29.51
CA PHE A 2 31.81 -3.94 29.50
C PHE A 2 32.57 -3.43 30.74
N PRO A 3 33.43 -2.41 30.65
CA PRO A 3 33.67 -1.45 31.70
C PRO A 3 32.87 -0.18 31.48
N ARG A 4 32.50 0.40 32.61
CA ARG A 4 32.43 1.82 32.94
C ARG A 4 31.93 2.78 31.86
N ALA A 5 30.83 3.48 32.13
CA ALA A 5 30.46 4.75 31.48
C ALA A 5 30.76 5.94 32.40
N TRP A 6 31.90 6.64 32.26
CA TRP A 6 32.07 7.90 33.01
C TRP A 6 31.08 8.97 32.49
N ALA A 7 30.88 10.08 33.19
CA ALA A 7 30.24 11.32 32.70
C ALA A 7 30.86 12.53 33.44
N VAL A 8 31.74 13.32 32.79
CA VAL A 8 32.36 14.53 33.36
C VAL A 8 31.31 15.62 33.26
N GLN A 9 30.64 15.94 34.36
CA GLN A 9 29.99 17.23 34.44
C GLN A 9 31.09 18.29 34.62
N GLU A 10 31.39 19.07 33.58
CA GLU A 10 32.08 20.36 33.73
C GLU A 10 31.14 21.40 34.38
N THR A 11 30.47 21.03 35.46
CA THR A 11 29.81 21.98 36.34
C THR A 11 30.43 21.82 37.71
N GLU A 12 31.23 22.82 38.08
CA GLU A 12 31.74 23.03 39.42
C GLU A 12 30.65 22.70 40.46
N GLY A 13 30.91 21.69 41.30
CA GLY A 13 30.37 21.68 42.67
C GLY A 13 29.25 20.71 43.05
N GLU A 14 28.91 19.67 42.29
CA GLU A 14 28.03 18.61 42.81
C GLU A 14 28.62 17.22 42.57
N ASP A 15 28.71 16.45 43.67
CA ASP A 15 29.14 15.05 43.72
C ASP A 15 28.52 14.26 42.56
N ALA A 16 29.34 13.65 41.70
CA ALA A 16 28.83 12.73 40.68
C ALA A 16 28.24 11.51 41.42
N PRO A 17 26.90 11.29 41.41
CA PRO A 17 26.35 10.19 42.16
C PRO A 17 26.77 8.87 41.51
N ASP A 18 27.03 7.85 42.33
CA ASP A 18 27.17 6.41 42.05
C ASP A 18 25.97 5.85 41.25
N THR A 19 25.72 6.39 40.06
CA THR A 19 24.52 6.12 39.30
C THR A 19 24.86 5.03 38.32
N ALA A 20 24.32 3.84 38.58
CA ALA A 20 24.54 2.69 37.72
C ALA A 20 24.10 3.02 36.28
N ILE A 21 24.86 2.56 35.29
CA ILE A 21 24.49 2.65 33.88
C ILE A 21 23.73 1.40 33.49
N ARG A 22 22.70 1.61 32.68
CA ARG A 22 21.93 0.55 32.04
C ARG A 22 22.19 0.57 30.55
N MET A 23 22.46 -0.61 30.00
CA MET A 23 22.50 -0.82 28.57
C MET A 23 21.13 -1.32 28.09
N LEU A 24 20.71 -0.81 26.94
CA LEU A 24 19.44 -1.11 26.31
C LEU A 24 19.68 -1.50 24.86
N ALA A 25 18.88 -2.44 24.37
CA ALA A 25 18.90 -2.89 22.99
C ALA A 25 17.48 -2.91 22.41
N ARG A 26 17.38 -2.58 21.12
CA ARG A 26 16.15 -2.73 20.34
C ARG A 26 16.34 -3.83 19.33
N VAL A 27 15.40 -4.77 19.30
CA VAL A 27 15.35 -5.84 18.32
C VAL A 27 13.99 -5.87 17.62
N PHE A 28 13.95 -6.29 16.36
CA PHE A 28 12.72 -6.64 15.66
C PHE A 28 12.59 -8.15 15.59
N ASP A 29 11.39 -8.65 15.82
CA ASP A 29 11.06 -10.05 15.59
C ASP A 29 10.62 -10.32 14.13
N GLY A 30 10.32 -11.58 13.81
CA GLY A 30 9.91 -11.99 12.46
C GLY A 30 8.61 -11.32 11.97
N ASP A 31 7.81 -10.77 12.87
CA ASP A 31 6.58 -10.03 12.56
C ASP A 31 6.80 -8.51 12.55
N TYR A 32 8.06 -8.05 12.54
CA TYR A 32 8.46 -6.65 12.60
C TYR A 32 7.96 -5.90 13.83
N ARG A 33 7.77 -6.60 14.96
CA ARG A 33 7.42 -5.98 16.23
C ARG A 33 8.70 -5.53 16.95
N PRO A 34 8.79 -4.26 17.39
CA PRO A 34 9.96 -3.72 18.07
C PRO A 34 9.96 -4.09 19.55
N TRP A 35 10.95 -4.86 19.98
CA TRP A 35 11.17 -5.22 21.39
C TRP A 35 12.31 -4.39 21.97
N THR A 36 12.05 -3.75 23.12
CA THR A 36 13.10 -3.07 23.88
C THR A 36 13.52 -3.94 25.05
N LEU A 37 14.79 -4.33 25.05
CA LEU A 37 15.40 -5.22 26.03
C LEU A 37 16.33 -4.41 26.93
N ALA A 38 16.26 -4.66 28.23
CA ALA A 38 17.26 -4.17 29.17
C ALA A 38 18.26 -5.27 29.48
N ALA A 39 19.50 -4.85 29.69
CA ALA A 39 20.51 -5.67 30.32
C ALA A 39 20.01 -6.31 31.62
N ASP A 40 20.40 -7.57 31.86
CA ASP A 40 20.14 -8.31 33.09
C ASP A 40 20.63 -7.60 34.36
N ARG A 41 21.68 -6.77 34.23
CA ARG A 41 22.31 -6.05 35.32
C ARG A 41 22.73 -4.65 34.89
N ASN A 42 22.51 -3.68 35.77
CA ASN A 42 23.15 -2.37 35.66
C ASN A 42 24.62 -2.48 36.11
N PHE A 43 25.48 -1.62 35.59
CA PHE A 43 26.92 -1.61 35.93
C PHE A 43 27.34 -0.25 36.49
N VAL A 44 28.29 -0.28 37.41
CA VAL A 44 28.86 0.90 38.10
C VAL A 44 30.35 0.96 37.77
N ASP A 45 30.94 2.08 38.14
CA ASP A 45 32.25 2.56 37.77
C ASP A 45 33.44 1.90 38.50
N ASP A 46 33.32 0.63 38.91
CA ASP A 46 34.27 -0.01 39.81
C ASP A 46 35.03 -1.23 39.24
N THR A 47 34.47 -1.95 38.25
CA THR A 47 34.99 -3.26 37.81
C THR A 47 34.52 -3.65 36.40
N TRP A 48 35.29 -4.50 35.72
CA TRP A 48 34.86 -5.17 34.47
C TRP A 48 33.70 -6.14 34.74
N ARG A 49 32.61 -6.06 33.95
CA ARG A 49 31.46 -6.96 34.11
C ARG A 49 30.93 -7.50 32.79
N THR A 50 30.44 -8.74 32.84
CA THR A 50 29.62 -9.30 31.76
C THR A 50 28.18 -8.88 31.98
N VAL A 51 27.56 -8.38 30.92
CA VAL A 51 26.15 -7.99 30.88
C VAL A 51 25.51 -8.77 29.75
N SER A 52 24.32 -9.29 29.97
CA SER A 52 23.60 -10.10 28.99
C SER A 52 22.21 -9.55 28.70
N PHE A 53 21.75 -9.76 27.46
CA PHE A 53 20.38 -9.51 27.05
C PHE A 53 19.69 -10.85 26.86
N THR A 54 18.62 -11.08 27.61
CA THR A 54 17.74 -12.20 27.33
C THR A 54 16.86 -11.82 26.14
N LEU A 55 17.11 -12.42 24.98
CA LEU A 55 16.29 -12.26 23.77
C LEU A 55 14.96 -13.04 23.90
N SER A 56 14.17 -12.72 24.93
CA SER A 56 12.86 -13.33 25.20
C SER A 56 11.88 -12.27 25.68
N SER A 57 10.58 -12.57 25.63
CA SER A 57 9.54 -11.63 26.05
C SER A 57 9.62 -11.34 27.55
N ALA A 58 10.17 -12.27 28.34
CA ALA A 58 10.47 -12.06 29.76
C ALA A 58 11.62 -11.07 30.01
N GLY A 59 12.52 -10.89 29.03
CA GLY A 59 13.59 -9.89 29.08
C GLY A 59 13.18 -8.51 28.54
N ALA A 60 11.98 -8.41 27.94
CA ALA A 60 11.48 -7.15 27.39
C ALA A 60 10.92 -6.24 28.48
N LEU A 61 11.12 -4.93 28.28
CA LEU A 61 10.52 -3.92 29.15
C LEU A 61 9.00 -3.87 28.91
N SER A 62 8.24 -3.60 29.98
CA SER A 62 6.77 -3.71 30.04
C SER A 62 6.00 -2.79 29.09
N ASN A 63 6.67 -1.87 28.41
CA ASN A 63 6.06 -0.88 27.51
C ASN A 63 6.26 -1.27 26.02
N GLY A 64 6.57 -2.54 25.75
CA GLY A 64 6.72 -3.13 24.41
C GLY A 64 5.56 -4.06 24.02
N PRO A 65 5.68 -4.78 22.88
CA PRO A 65 4.69 -5.73 22.40
C PRO A 65 4.38 -6.82 23.43
N VAL A 66 3.14 -7.33 23.41
CA VAL A 66 2.70 -8.43 24.30
C VAL A 66 2.73 -9.75 23.51
N GLY A 67 3.29 -10.81 24.11
CA GLY A 67 3.35 -12.15 23.51
C GLY A 67 4.76 -12.74 23.43
N PRO A 68 4.95 -13.91 22.81
CA PRO A 68 6.28 -14.44 22.52
C PRO A 68 6.95 -13.68 21.38
N LEU A 69 8.28 -13.54 21.42
CA LEU A 69 9.06 -13.12 20.25
C LEU A 69 8.99 -14.21 19.17
N THR A 70 8.95 -13.78 17.92
CA THR A 70 8.99 -14.64 16.74
C THR A 70 10.35 -14.57 16.05
N GLU A 71 10.84 -15.70 15.54
CA GLU A 71 12.10 -15.73 14.79
C GLU A 71 11.87 -15.42 13.30
N PRO A 72 12.85 -14.82 12.60
CA PRO A 72 14.17 -14.41 13.07
C PRO A 72 14.14 -13.07 13.83
N VAL A 73 15.09 -12.89 14.76
CA VAL A 73 15.28 -11.64 15.50
C VAL A 73 16.43 -10.84 14.88
N SER A 74 16.23 -9.54 14.68
CA SER A 74 17.25 -8.63 14.15
C SER A 74 17.56 -7.50 15.12
N LEU A 75 18.84 -7.22 15.35
CA LEU A 75 19.28 -6.12 16.22
C LEU A 75 19.21 -4.78 15.46
N GLN A 76 18.42 -3.85 15.99
CA GLN A 76 18.20 -2.55 15.38
C GLN A 76 19.05 -1.44 15.99
N SER A 77 19.09 -1.34 17.32
CA SER A 77 19.82 -0.26 18.00
C SER A 77 20.29 -0.66 19.40
N ILE A 78 21.35 0.01 19.85
CA ILE A 78 21.95 -0.13 21.18
C ILE A 78 22.17 1.26 21.76
N TRP A 79 21.85 1.46 23.04
CA TRP A 79 22.14 2.70 23.74
C TRP A 79 22.38 2.51 25.23
N PHE A 80 22.86 3.58 25.87
CA PHE A 80 23.26 3.59 27.27
C PHE A 80 22.55 4.74 27.99
N GLU A 81 22.03 4.44 29.18
CA GLU A 81 21.31 5.38 30.03
C GLU A 81 21.84 5.32 31.45
N ARG A 82 21.80 6.45 32.17
CA ARG A 82 21.95 6.42 33.62
C ARG A 82 20.68 5.83 34.23
N PHE A 83 20.83 5.01 35.26
CA PHE A 83 19.72 4.48 36.03
C PHE A 83 19.57 5.30 37.31
N ASP A 84 18.77 6.36 37.26
CA ASP A 84 18.39 7.14 38.44
C ASP A 84 16.93 6.84 38.85
N SER A 85 16.58 7.16 40.09
CA SER A 85 15.20 7.12 40.58
C SER A 85 14.47 8.47 40.43
N VAL A 86 15.15 9.50 39.92
CA VAL A 86 14.76 10.93 40.02
C VAL A 86 14.42 11.56 38.66
N GLY A 87 14.43 10.77 37.58
CA GLY A 87 13.84 11.10 36.29
C GLY A 87 14.81 11.60 35.22
N SER A 88 16.13 11.56 35.44
CA SER A 88 17.14 11.92 34.44
C SER A 88 18.04 10.73 34.10
N ASN A 89 17.55 9.87 33.22
CA ASN A 89 18.29 8.70 32.73
C ASN A 89 19.43 9.02 31.73
N ARG A 90 19.91 10.26 31.69
CA ARG A 90 20.82 10.75 30.64
C ARG A 90 22.28 10.43 30.96
N LEU A 91 22.97 9.84 29.98
CA LEU A 91 24.43 9.74 29.98
C LEU A 91 25.03 10.92 29.22
N ASP A 92 25.49 11.95 29.93
CA ASP A 92 26.04 13.18 29.35
C ASP A 92 27.55 13.28 29.63
N ALA A 93 28.36 13.64 28.61
CA ALA A 93 29.81 13.87 28.73
C ALA A 93 30.63 12.66 29.22
N GLY A 94 30.37 11.48 28.66
CA GLY A 94 30.78 10.22 29.25
C GLY A 94 31.65 9.27 28.44
N SER A 95 32.01 8.11 28.99
CA SER A 95 32.66 7.08 28.16
C SER A 95 32.48 5.65 28.62
N VAL A 96 31.90 4.79 27.77
CA VAL A 96 31.76 3.32 27.91
C VAL A 96 32.96 2.62 27.27
N MET A 97 33.47 1.58 27.90
CA MET A 97 34.44 0.69 27.27
C MET A 97 33.79 -0.68 26.96
N ILE A 98 34.34 -1.43 26.02
CA ILE A 98 33.87 -2.78 25.69
C ILE A 98 35.08 -3.63 25.33
N ALA A 99 35.29 -4.76 26.01
CA ALA A 99 36.36 -5.68 25.65
C ALA A 99 35.90 -6.71 24.63
N ASP A 100 34.78 -7.37 24.93
CA ASP A 100 34.30 -8.50 24.14
C ASP A 100 32.80 -8.37 23.94
N LEU A 101 32.33 -8.69 22.74
CA LEU A 101 30.92 -8.85 22.41
C LEU A 101 30.74 -10.18 21.68
N ALA A 102 29.71 -10.95 22.05
CA ALA A 102 29.42 -12.23 21.39
C ALA A 102 27.92 -12.49 21.39
N LEU A 103 27.45 -13.16 20.34
CA LEU A 103 26.12 -13.77 20.30
C LEU A 103 26.22 -15.17 20.91
N VAL A 104 25.24 -15.53 21.73
CA VAL A 104 25.11 -16.88 22.30
C VAL A 104 23.79 -17.44 21.84
N ASP A 105 23.82 -18.48 21.01
CA ASP A 105 22.63 -19.14 20.51
C ASP A 105 22.01 -20.07 21.57
N ALA A 106 20.77 -20.49 21.34
CA ALA A 106 20.02 -21.34 22.27
C ALA A 106 20.67 -22.72 22.49
N ASP A 107 21.48 -23.20 21.55
CA ASP A 107 22.27 -24.42 21.65
C ASP A 107 23.59 -24.24 22.43
N GLY A 108 23.87 -23.01 22.88
CA GLY A 108 25.08 -22.63 23.60
C GLY A 108 26.27 -22.33 22.70
N SER A 109 26.12 -22.33 21.38
CA SER A 109 27.18 -21.89 20.48
C SER A 109 27.42 -20.38 20.63
N VAL A 110 28.69 -19.99 20.57
CA VAL A 110 29.12 -18.60 20.78
C VAL A 110 29.74 -18.08 19.49
N THR A 111 29.12 -17.06 18.93
CA THR A 111 29.64 -16.35 17.76
C THR A 111 30.24 -15.02 18.24
N PRO A 112 31.58 -14.88 18.28
CA PRO A 112 32.19 -13.61 18.66
C PRO A 112 31.87 -12.55 17.60
N PHE A 113 31.53 -11.35 18.03
CA PHE A 113 31.46 -10.21 17.15
C PHE A 113 32.86 -9.60 17.06
N GLU A 114 33.40 -9.47 15.85
CA GLU A 114 34.57 -8.64 15.64
C GLU A 114 34.21 -7.16 15.92
N SER A 115 35.22 -6.31 16.13
CA SER A 115 35.06 -4.88 16.47
C SER A 115 34.17 -4.10 15.50
N GLU A 116 33.97 -4.63 14.29
CA GLU A 116 33.19 -4.07 13.19
C GLU A 116 31.67 -4.03 13.41
N ILE A 117 31.12 -4.54 14.53
CA ILE A 117 29.66 -4.39 14.79
C ILE A 117 29.25 -2.91 14.89
N PHE A 118 30.14 -2.06 15.41
CA PHE A 118 29.94 -0.61 15.46
C PHE A 118 30.27 0.06 14.12
N ASP A 119 30.96 -0.61 13.21
CA ASP A 119 31.10 -0.17 11.83
C ASP A 119 29.84 -0.52 11.02
N ALA A 120 29.19 -1.65 11.35
CA ALA A 120 27.88 -2.03 10.83
C ALA A 120 26.72 -1.17 11.40
N MET A 121 26.91 -0.57 12.57
CA MET A 121 25.94 0.33 13.20
C MET A 121 26.41 1.78 13.19
N THR A 122 25.73 2.64 12.43
CA THR A 122 26.11 4.05 12.35
C THR A 122 25.89 4.76 13.70
N PRO A 123 26.92 5.43 14.27
CA PRO A 123 26.74 6.24 15.48
C PRO A 123 25.82 7.42 15.20
N ARG A 124 24.83 7.64 16.07
CA ARG A 124 23.93 8.79 16.00
C ARG A 124 24.25 9.79 17.11
N ILE A 125 24.22 11.07 16.76
CA ILE A 125 24.45 12.21 17.68
C ILE A 125 25.89 12.20 18.24
N SER A 126 26.86 12.42 17.35
CA SER A 126 28.29 12.69 17.62
C SER A 126 28.95 11.81 18.69
N ILE A 127 28.60 10.52 18.73
CA ILE A 127 29.37 9.52 19.50
C ILE A 127 30.71 9.34 18.79
N SER A 128 31.79 9.26 19.57
CA SER A 128 33.10 8.84 19.06
C SER A 128 33.41 7.45 19.57
N VAL A 129 33.86 6.58 18.67
CA VAL A 129 34.33 5.24 19.01
C VAL A 129 35.79 5.17 18.59
N GLU A 130 36.64 4.76 19.53
CA GLU A 130 38.04 4.44 19.27
C GLU A 130 38.22 2.93 19.47
N PHE A 131 38.63 2.25 18.40
CA PHE A 131 38.89 0.81 18.44
C PHE A 131 40.33 0.53 18.83
N ASP A 132 40.58 -0.70 19.28
CA ASP A 132 41.90 -1.21 19.60
C ASP A 132 42.70 -0.39 20.64
N VAL A 133 42.02 0.26 21.56
CA VAL A 133 42.68 0.99 22.66
C VAL A 133 43.27 -0.03 23.63
N LEU A 134 44.54 0.11 24.02
CA LEU A 134 45.13 -0.74 25.06
C LEU A 134 44.31 -0.64 26.36
N GLY A 135 43.89 -1.78 26.91
CA GLY A 135 43.09 -1.83 28.14
C GLY A 135 43.80 -1.20 29.35
N SER A 136 45.13 -1.16 29.37
CA SER A 136 45.92 -0.41 30.35
C SER A 136 45.74 1.10 30.26
N ARG A 137 45.59 1.64 29.04
CA ARG A 137 45.35 3.07 28.80
C ARG A 137 43.97 3.52 29.29
N ALA A 138 43.01 2.60 29.29
CA ALA A 138 41.68 2.83 29.83
C ALA A 138 41.72 3.11 31.35
N ALA A 139 42.50 2.33 32.10
CA ALA A 139 42.72 2.59 33.53
C ALA A 139 43.44 3.92 33.76
N GLU A 140 44.52 4.18 33.01
CA GLU A 140 45.29 5.43 33.11
C GLU A 140 44.42 6.67 32.82
N GLY A 141 43.62 6.63 31.75
CA GLY A 141 42.72 7.72 31.39
C GLY A 141 41.58 7.96 32.37
N TYR A 142 41.23 6.95 33.18
CA TYR A 142 40.29 7.12 34.29
C TYR A 142 40.98 7.82 35.47
N TYR A 143 42.06 7.23 36.00
CA TYR A 143 42.72 7.74 37.20
C TYR A 143 43.36 9.11 36.99
N SER A 144 43.66 9.51 35.74
CA SER A 144 44.13 10.87 35.44
C SER A 144 43.08 11.97 35.65
N ARG A 145 41.81 11.62 35.87
CA ARG A 145 40.68 12.57 36.04
C ARG A 145 40.05 12.49 37.43
N VAL A 146 40.56 11.62 38.29
CA VAL A 146 40.11 11.47 39.67
C VAL A 146 40.51 12.75 40.44
N PRO A 147 39.59 13.40 41.18
CA PRO A 147 39.89 14.63 41.92
C PRO A 147 41.03 14.46 42.94
N GLU A 148 41.74 15.55 43.24
CA GLU A 148 42.78 15.55 44.27
C GLU A 148 42.21 15.15 45.63
N GLY A 149 42.71 14.04 46.20
CA GLY A 149 42.28 13.51 47.51
C GLY A 149 41.62 12.13 47.46
N GLU A 150 41.25 11.64 46.27
CA GLU A 150 40.78 10.26 46.09
C GLU A 150 41.94 9.26 45.92
N VAL A 151 41.69 8.00 46.30
CA VAL A 151 42.73 6.95 46.31
C VAL A 151 43.01 6.47 44.89
N VAL A 152 44.18 6.84 44.37
CA VAL A 152 44.74 6.28 43.13
C VAL A 152 45.68 5.12 43.49
N PRO A 153 45.55 3.93 42.90
CA PRO A 153 46.50 2.84 43.12
C PRO A 153 47.92 3.21 42.67
N ASP A 154 48.93 2.89 43.46
CA ASP A 154 50.35 3.10 43.11
C ASP A 154 50.78 2.30 41.87
N ASP A 155 50.15 1.14 41.65
CA ASP A 155 50.31 0.29 40.46
C ASP A 155 48.97 0.11 39.76
N LEU A 156 48.82 0.76 38.60
CA LEU A 156 47.61 0.70 37.79
C LEU A 156 47.29 -0.71 37.29
N THR A 157 48.27 -1.62 37.20
CA THR A 157 48.01 -3.02 36.78
C THR A 157 47.22 -3.81 37.81
N THR A 158 47.24 -3.36 39.07
CA THR A 158 46.44 -3.93 40.16
C THR A 158 45.03 -3.36 40.22
N SER A 159 44.73 -2.33 39.42
CA SER A 159 43.41 -1.73 39.35
C SER A 159 42.38 -2.75 38.82
N PRO A 160 41.16 -2.80 39.40
CA PRO A 160 40.06 -3.56 38.81
C PRO A 160 39.59 -3.04 37.45
N LEU A 161 40.09 -1.87 37.00
CA LEU A 161 39.86 -1.32 35.67
C LEU A 161 40.94 -1.74 34.66
N HIS A 162 42.08 -2.29 35.12
CA HIS A 162 43.12 -2.81 34.24
C HIS A 162 42.63 -4.05 33.50
N ARG A 163 42.97 -4.14 32.21
CA ARG A 163 42.73 -5.33 31.39
C ARG A 163 43.86 -5.47 30.38
N ASP A 164 44.35 -6.69 30.23
CA ASP A 164 45.30 -7.03 29.19
C ASP A 164 44.59 -7.15 27.83
N GLY A 165 45.24 -6.68 26.77
CA GLY A 165 44.67 -6.66 25.42
C GLY A 165 44.09 -5.31 25.02
N THR A 166 43.25 -5.30 23.99
CA THR A 166 42.61 -4.10 23.45
C THR A 166 41.13 -4.04 23.78
N VAL A 167 40.57 -2.82 23.74
CA VAL A 167 39.17 -2.52 24.07
C VAL A 167 38.63 -1.46 23.11
N SER A 168 37.33 -1.49 22.85
CA SER A 168 36.61 -0.41 22.18
C SER A 168 36.22 0.66 23.19
N TRP A 169 36.58 1.92 22.92
CA TRP A 169 36.31 3.06 23.80
C TRP A 169 35.28 3.99 23.15
N ILE A 170 34.06 3.99 23.70
CA ILE A 170 32.95 4.82 23.26
C ILE A 170 32.91 6.07 24.12
N ARG A 171 32.93 7.27 23.52
CA ARG A 171 32.81 8.55 24.24
C ARG A 171 31.56 9.30 23.80
N PHE A 172 30.84 9.82 24.78
CA PHE A 172 29.58 10.53 24.64
C PHE A 172 29.82 12.03 24.79
N PRO A 173 29.25 12.87 23.91
CA PRO A 173 29.40 14.32 23.99
C PRO A 173 28.61 14.92 25.17
N THR A 174 28.98 16.13 25.58
CA THR A 174 28.15 16.98 26.44
C THR A 174 26.92 17.43 25.68
N ARG A 175 25.73 17.39 26.29
CA ARG A 175 24.45 17.60 25.59
C ARG A 175 23.46 18.47 26.37
N SER A 176 22.54 19.11 25.65
CA SER A 176 21.42 19.85 26.24
C SER A 176 20.21 18.95 26.45
N ARG A 177 19.28 19.35 27.34
CA ARG A 177 18.03 18.61 27.64
C ARG A 177 17.15 18.33 26.40
N LEU A 178 17.31 19.10 25.33
CA LEU A 178 16.54 19.00 24.09
C LEU A 178 17.13 18.01 23.08
N GLN A 179 18.35 17.50 23.31
CA GLN A 179 19.00 16.54 22.42
C GLN A 179 18.64 15.10 22.80
N ALA A 180 18.35 14.28 21.78
CA ALA A 180 18.01 12.87 21.92
C ALA A 180 19.18 12.01 22.42
N THR A 181 18.86 10.80 22.91
CA THR A 181 19.82 9.85 23.48
C THR A 181 20.81 9.37 22.40
N PRO A 182 22.13 9.34 22.67
CA PRO A 182 23.12 8.86 21.72
C PRO A 182 22.96 7.35 21.63
N HIS A 183 22.92 6.84 20.42
CA HIS A 183 22.69 5.43 20.18
C HIS A 183 23.48 4.97 18.95
N PHE A 184 23.75 3.67 18.91
CA PHE A 184 24.14 2.96 17.72
C PHE A 184 22.89 2.41 17.08
N ARG A 185 22.78 2.53 15.76
CA ARG A 185 21.64 2.00 15.01
C ARG A 185 22.11 1.42 13.69
N THR A 186 21.55 0.29 13.32
CA THR A 186 21.61 -0.24 11.95
C THR A 186 20.72 0.64 11.09
N ASP A 187 21.28 1.25 10.06
CA ASP A 187 20.48 2.07 9.15
C ASP A 187 19.60 1.15 8.29
N PRO A 188 18.26 1.26 8.39
CA PRO A 188 17.39 0.50 7.51
C PRO A 188 17.64 0.95 6.07
N GLU A 189 17.40 0.03 5.14
CA GLU A 189 17.41 0.36 3.73
C GLU A 189 16.37 1.44 3.42
N TRP A 190 16.59 2.15 2.31
CA TRP A 190 15.64 3.14 1.83
C TRP A 190 14.34 2.45 1.48
N ILE A 191 13.22 3.06 1.86
CA ILE A 191 11.92 2.43 1.62
C ILE A 191 11.62 2.42 0.12
N ASN A 192 11.14 1.29 -0.38
CA ASN A 192 10.59 1.22 -1.72
C ASN A 192 9.14 1.72 -1.67
N VAL A 193 8.84 2.72 -2.49
CA VAL A 193 7.55 3.40 -2.50
C VAL A 193 6.86 3.15 -3.84
N VAL A 194 5.68 2.55 -3.79
CA VAL A 194 4.75 2.58 -4.92
C VAL A 194 3.87 3.81 -4.73
N LEU A 195 4.03 4.81 -5.58
CA LEU A 195 3.41 6.12 -5.40
C LEU A 195 2.20 6.30 -6.31
N ASP A 196 1.19 7.02 -5.83
CA ASP A 196 0.07 7.45 -6.66
C ASP A 196 0.56 8.23 -7.88
N ARG A 197 0.06 7.90 -9.08
CA ARG A 197 0.55 8.50 -10.33
C ARG A 197 0.34 10.02 -10.38
N GLU A 198 -0.80 10.51 -9.91
CA GLU A 198 -1.09 11.94 -9.93
C GLU A 198 -0.20 12.66 -8.92
N ALA A 199 -0.03 12.09 -7.73
CA ALA A 199 0.87 12.63 -6.72
C ALA A 199 2.33 12.64 -7.18
N ALA A 200 2.78 11.59 -7.87
CA ALA A 200 4.11 11.54 -8.47
C ALA A 200 4.30 12.65 -9.51
N ALA A 201 3.31 12.86 -10.38
CA ALA A 201 3.35 13.92 -11.40
C ALA A 201 3.37 15.32 -10.79
N ILE A 202 2.61 15.56 -9.71
CA ILE A 202 2.60 16.83 -8.97
C ILE A 202 3.94 17.07 -8.27
N ALA A 203 4.50 16.03 -7.64
CA ALA A 203 5.80 16.09 -6.97
C ALA A 203 6.98 16.15 -7.95
N GLY A 204 6.74 15.86 -9.24
CA GLY A 204 7.77 15.77 -10.27
C GLY A 204 8.71 14.58 -10.08
N LEU A 205 8.20 13.47 -9.53
CA LEU A 205 8.99 12.28 -9.21
C LEU A 205 8.85 11.21 -10.29
N ASP A 206 9.98 10.73 -10.80
CA ASP A 206 10.05 9.62 -11.75
C ASP A 206 10.36 8.26 -11.09
N ILE A 207 10.08 7.14 -11.80
CA ILE A 207 10.49 5.80 -11.34
C ILE A 207 12.01 5.73 -11.28
N GLY A 208 12.53 5.29 -10.13
CA GLY A 208 13.96 5.25 -9.80
C GLY A 208 14.46 6.53 -9.12
N GLU A 209 13.65 7.57 -9.04
CA GLU A 209 14.00 8.77 -8.30
C GLU A 209 13.88 8.54 -6.80
N THR A 210 14.75 9.24 -6.06
CA THR A 210 14.85 9.13 -4.62
C THR A 210 14.53 10.44 -3.95
N THR A 211 13.73 10.41 -2.89
CA THR A 211 13.33 11.59 -2.13
C THR A 211 13.07 11.26 -0.66
N GLN A 212 12.69 12.27 0.13
CA GLN A 212 12.26 12.08 1.51
C GLN A 212 10.73 12.16 1.59
N PHE A 213 10.12 11.12 2.13
CA PHE A 213 8.67 11.02 2.35
C PHE A 213 8.33 11.39 3.78
N SER A 214 7.33 12.23 3.98
CA SER A 214 6.83 12.58 5.32
C SER A 214 5.80 11.55 5.77
N ILE A 215 6.20 10.65 6.69
CA ILE A 215 5.36 9.60 7.24
C ILE A 215 5.28 9.79 8.75
N GLY A 216 4.07 9.99 9.29
CA GLY A 216 3.88 10.21 10.73
C GLY A 216 4.63 11.44 11.28
N GLY A 217 4.93 12.42 10.42
CA GLY A 217 5.72 13.62 10.77
C GLY A 217 7.24 13.43 10.70
N GLN A 218 7.73 12.24 10.33
CA GLN A 218 9.14 11.96 10.12
C GLN A 218 9.48 11.94 8.63
N LEU A 219 10.66 12.47 8.27
CA LEU A 219 11.20 12.40 6.91
C LEU A 219 11.96 11.08 6.74
N ILE A 220 11.41 10.20 5.92
CA ILE A 220 11.96 8.87 5.64
C ILE A 220 12.50 8.84 4.20
N PRO A 221 13.78 8.52 3.98
CA PRO A 221 14.33 8.41 2.63
C PRO A 221 13.73 7.19 1.91
N GLY A 222 13.32 7.38 0.66
CA GLY A 222 12.74 6.32 -0.15
C GLY A 222 12.96 6.51 -1.64
N THR A 223 12.74 5.42 -2.38
CA THR A 223 12.86 5.36 -3.84
C THR A 223 11.50 5.04 -4.44
N VAL A 224 11.10 5.79 -5.48
CA VAL A 224 9.88 5.48 -6.23
C VAL A 224 10.14 4.28 -7.14
N VAL A 225 9.52 3.14 -6.83
CA VAL A 225 9.75 1.88 -7.60
C VAL A 225 8.68 1.61 -8.64
N SER A 226 7.48 2.14 -8.45
CA SER A 226 6.36 1.99 -9.38
C SER A 226 5.29 3.03 -9.09
N TYR A 227 4.35 3.18 -10.04
CA TYR A 227 3.12 3.94 -9.83
C TYR A 227 1.93 3.04 -9.56
N ILE A 228 0.94 3.60 -8.86
CA ILE A 228 -0.40 3.02 -8.70
C ILE A 228 -1.45 4.09 -9.00
N ASP A 229 -2.57 3.69 -9.59
CA ASP A 229 -3.65 4.63 -9.92
C ASP A 229 -4.77 4.60 -8.86
N ARG A 230 -4.96 3.46 -8.17
CA ARG A 230 -5.98 3.27 -7.13
C ARG A 230 -5.46 2.32 -6.08
N VAL A 231 -5.57 2.71 -4.81
CA VAL A 231 -5.30 1.84 -3.67
C VAL A 231 -6.67 1.43 -3.11
N PRO A 232 -6.98 0.13 -2.97
CA PRO A 232 -8.23 -0.30 -2.35
C PRO A 232 -8.43 0.42 -1.02
N THR A 233 -9.70 0.71 -0.69
CA THR A 233 -10.19 1.37 0.55
C THR A 233 -9.68 2.79 0.84
N MET A 234 -8.57 3.23 0.24
CA MET A 234 -7.99 4.56 0.41
C MET A 234 -8.45 5.56 -0.66
N ASN A 235 -9.51 5.25 -1.39
CA ASN A 235 -9.99 5.98 -2.56
C ASN A 235 -10.73 7.32 -2.26
N ASP A 236 -10.55 7.88 -1.07
CA ASP A 236 -11.14 9.19 -0.73
C ASP A 236 -10.47 10.31 -1.54
N GLY A 237 -11.24 10.97 -2.42
CA GLY A 237 -10.78 12.09 -3.23
C GLY A 237 -10.49 13.38 -2.44
N THR A 238 -10.81 13.42 -1.15
CA THR A 238 -10.40 14.53 -0.26
C THR A 238 -8.97 14.41 0.24
N ARG A 239 -8.35 13.23 0.13
CA ARG A 239 -6.96 12.99 0.51
C ARG A 239 -6.10 12.90 -0.74
N GLU A 240 -5.19 13.86 -0.90
CA GLU A 240 -4.23 13.88 -2.00
C GLU A 240 -3.04 12.96 -1.70
N GLY A 241 -2.67 12.13 -2.68
CA GLY A 241 -1.49 11.29 -2.62
C GLY A 241 -1.66 10.00 -1.80
N ARG A 242 -1.39 8.88 -2.46
CA ARG A 242 -1.40 7.54 -1.85
C ARG A 242 -0.06 6.89 -2.09
N MET A 243 0.35 6.03 -1.17
CA MET A 243 1.57 5.26 -1.32
C MET A 243 1.40 3.88 -0.71
N ILE A 244 2.03 2.88 -1.32
CA ILE A 244 2.21 1.55 -0.74
C ILE A 244 3.69 1.41 -0.42
N VAL A 245 3.94 0.96 0.80
CA VAL A 245 5.25 0.89 1.44
C VAL A 245 5.27 -0.35 2.32
N ASP A 246 6.44 -0.98 2.45
CA ASP A 246 6.61 -2.14 3.31
C ASP A 246 6.46 -1.73 4.79
N LEU A 247 5.53 -2.37 5.50
CA LEU A 247 5.23 -2.07 6.89
C LEU A 247 6.43 -2.31 7.81
N GLY A 248 7.19 -3.37 7.55
CA GLY A 248 8.39 -3.71 8.30
C GLY A 248 9.47 -2.65 8.16
N ALA A 249 9.71 -2.19 6.92
CA ALA A 249 10.65 -1.11 6.64
C ALA A 249 10.24 0.22 7.30
N ILE A 250 8.95 0.57 7.28
CA ILE A 250 8.44 1.75 7.99
C ILE A 250 8.66 1.60 9.50
N ASN A 251 8.29 0.46 10.07
CA ASN A 251 8.47 0.19 11.49
C ASN A 251 9.95 0.31 11.88
N ALA A 252 10.88 -0.19 11.05
CA ALA A 252 12.33 -0.04 11.25
C ALA A 252 12.77 1.43 11.27
N TRP A 253 12.25 2.26 10.36
CA TRP A 253 12.54 3.69 10.32
C TRP A 253 11.97 4.44 11.53
N LEU A 254 10.69 4.24 11.83
CA LEU A 254 9.95 4.92 12.91
C LEU A 254 10.49 4.56 14.30
N ASN A 255 10.95 3.32 14.49
CA ASN A 255 11.42 2.82 15.79
C ASN A 255 12.94 2.78 15.93
N GLY A 256 13.72 3.18 14.93
CA GLY A 256 15.17 3.12 15.04
C GLY A 256 15.76 4.16 16.01
N THR A 257 15.06 5.27 16.28
CA THR A 257 15.48 6.26 17.29
C THR A 257 14.81 5.97 18.64
N PRO A 258 15.56 5.78 19.73
CA PRO A 258 14.97 5.73 21.07
C PRO A 258 14.33 7.08 21.39
N THR A 259 13.03 7.07 21.72
CA THR A 259 12.34 8.21 22.35
C THR A 259 12.95 8.48 23.72
N TRP A 260 12.94 9.75 24.13
CA TRP A 260 13.72 10.36 25.22
C TRP A 260 13.49 9.82 26.64
N SER A 261 12.80 8.69 26.82
CA SER A 261 12.59 8.09 28.14
C SER A 261 11.94 6.71 28.05
N LEU A 262 12.32 5.80 28.96
CA LEU A 262 11.52 4.63 29.36
C LEU A 262 10.12 4.99 29.86
N ASN A 263 9.85 6.27 30.18
CA ASN A 263 8.55 6.79 30.60
C ASN A 263 7.65 7.27 29.44
N THR A 264 8.07 7.10 28.18
CA THR A 264 7.25 7.39 26.98
C THR A 264 7.01 6.12 26.17
N ASN A 265 6.15 6.17 25.14
CA ASN A 265 6.01 5.05 24.20
C ASN A 265 7.38 4.76 23.58
N LEU A 266 7.99 3.67 24.03
CA LEU A 266 9.32 3.24 23.60
C LEU A 266 9.31 2.77 22.16
N ALA A 267 8.16 2.27 21.71
CA ALA A 267 7.94 1.87 20.33
C ALA A 267 6.59 2.39 19.82
N ARG A 268 6.57 2.74 18.54
CA ARG A 268 5.39 2.99 17.74
C ARG A 268 5.24 1.82 16.78
N LEU A 269 4.38 0.86 17.14
CA LEU A 269 4.02 -0.24 16.26
C LEU A 269 2.83 0.20 15.43
N GLU A 270 3.03 0.39 14.13
CA GLU A 270 1.90 0.47 13.21
C GLU A 270 1.42 -0.95 12.94
N THR A 271 0.14 -1.22 13.23
CA THR A 271 -0.51 -2.51 12.97
C THR A 271 -1.34 -2.43 11.69
N PRO A 272 -1.49 -3.54 10.95
CA PRO A 272 -2.38 -3.54 9.79
C PRO A 272 -3.83 -3.37 10.25
N ASP A 273 -4.51 -2.36 9.70
CA ASP A 273 -5.95 -2.12 9.95
C ASP A 273 -6.85 -2.92 9.01
N GLU A 274 -6.29 -3.42 7.91
CA GLU A 274 -7.03 -4.15 6.88
C GLU A 274 -6.31 -5.41 6.43
N LEU A 275 -7.09 -6.46 6.15
CA LEU A 275 -6.62 -7.72 5.59
C LEU A 275 -7.30 -7.97 4.24
N TRP A 276 -6.48 -8.11 3.19
CA TRP A 276 -6.97 -8.45 1.86
C TRP A 276 -6.62 -9.88 1.51
N VAL A 277 -7.63 -10.69 1.15
CA VAL A 277 -7.45 -12.10 0.83
C VAL A 277 -8.04 -12.39 -0.55
N ALA A 278 -7.22 -12.94 -1.44
CA ALA A 278 -7.66 -13.48 -2.72
C ALA A 278 -8.03 -14.96 -2.54
N THR A 279 -9.28 -15.31 -2.84
CA THR A 279 -9.80 -16.67 -2.68
C THR A 279 -10.92 -16.96 -3.67
N ASP A 280 -11.07 -18.22 -4.06
CA ASP A 280 -12.21 -18.71 -4.84
C ASP A 280 -13.42 -19.04 -3.95
N ASP A 281 -13.20 -19.38 -2.67
CA ASP A 281 -14.24 -19.70 -1.69
C ASP A 281 -14.27 -18.63 -0.59
N THR A 282 -15.01 -17.56 -0.88
CA THR A 282 -15.15 -16.41 0.01
C THR A 282 -15.78 -16.79 1.36
N ASP A 283 -16.78 -17.66 1.37
CA ASP A 283 -17.53 -18.00 2.59
C ASP A 283 -16.72 -18.89 3.52
N ALA A 284 -15.96 -19.85 2.98
CA ALA A 284 -15.07 -20.68 3.78
C ALA A 284 -13.94 -19.85 4.38
N VAL A 285 -13.29 -19.01 3.58
CA VAL A 285 -12.18 -18.16 4.04
C VAL A 285 -12.65 -17.13 5.05
N THR A 286 -13.79 -16.47 4.82
CA THR A 286 -14.34 -15.50 5.78
C THR A 286 -14.58 -16.16 7.14
N ARG A 287 -15.25 -17.33 7.16
CA ARG A 287 -15.48 -18.06 8.42
C ARG A 287 -14.18 -18.49 9.09
N PHE A 288 -13.20 -18.93 8.31
CA PHE A 288 -11.89 -19.30 8.85
C PHE A 288 -11.19 -18.09 9.47
N VAL A 289 -11.02 -17.00 8.72
CA VAL A 289 -10.34 -15.78 9.19
C VAL A 289 -11.03 -15.21 10.42
N VAL A 290 -12.35 -15.02 10.39
CA VAL A 290 -13.12 -14.52 11.54
C VAL A 290 -12.98 -15.44 12.75
N SER A 291 -12.83 -16.76 12.56
CA SER A 291 -12.60 -17.69 13.67
C SER A 291 -11.18 -17.64 14.27
N GLN A 292 -10.22 -17.02 13.58
CA GLN A 292 -8.84 -16.85 14.04
C GLN A 292 -8.58 -15.46 14.61
N LEU A 293 -9.48 -14.49 14.39
CA LEU A 293 -9.37 -13.16 14.95
C LEU A 293 -9.88 -13.16 16.39
N ASP A 294 -9.14 -12.49 17.27
CA ASP A 294 -9.55 -12.30 18.67
C ASP A 294 -10.72 -11.32 18.79
N ASP A 295 -10.75 -10.32 17.90
CA ASP A 295 -11.81 -9.30 17.81
C ASP A 295 -12.65 -9.47 16.54
N GLU A 296 -13.93 -9.15 16.64
CA GLU A 296 -14.83 -9.19 15.49
C GLU A 296 -14.52 -8.02 14.55
N PRO A 297 -14.33 -8.26 13.23
CA PRO A 297 -13.97 -7.19 12.30
C PRO A 297 -15.09 -6.16 12.16
N ASP A 298 -14.73 -4.88 12.15
CA ASP A 298 -15.66 -3.77 11.93
C ASP A 298 -16.47 -3.93 10.64
N GLN A 299 -15.82 -4.46 9.60
CA GLN A 299 -16.45 -4.72 8.31
C GLN A 299 -15.85 -5.93 7.60
N VAL A 300 -16.72 -6.75 7.02
CA VAL A 300 -16.35 -7.80 6.07
C VAL A 300 -16.89 -7.42 4.69
N VAL A 301 -15.98 -7.07 3.78
CA VAL A 301 -16.32 -6.69 2.41
C VAL A 301 -15.93 -7.82 1.47
N THR A 302 -16.88 -8.27 0.66
CA THR A 302 -16.65 -9.28 -0.38
C THR A 302 -17.12 -8.72 -1.73
N LEU A 303 -16.55 -9.22 -2.83
CA LEU A 303 -17.02 -8.84 -4.17
C LEU A 303 -18.52 -9.15 -4.35
N ALA A 304 -18.99 -10.27 -3.81
CA ALA A 304 -20.39 -10.67 -3.86
C ALA A 304 -21.29 -9.74 -3.02
N SER A 305 -20.86 -9.37 -1.81
CA SER A 305 -21.63 -8.45 -0.95
C SER A 305 -21.70 -7.04 -1.54
N GLN A 306 -20.63 -6.56 -2.17
CA GLN A 306 -20.68 -5.32 -2.94
C GLN A 306 -21.68 -5.41 -4.10
N GLN A 307 -21.64 -6.48 -4.90
CA GLN A 307 -22.57 -6.67 -6.01
C GLN A 307 -24.04 -6.80 -5.55
N ALA A 308 -24.28 -7.42 -4.40
CA ALA A 308 -25.59 -7.51 -3.78
C ALA A 308 -26.08 -6.14 -3.27
N ASP A 309 -25.20 -5.32 -2.68
CA ASP A 309 -25.53 -3.96 -2.24
C ASP A 309 -25.85 -3.04 -3.43
N PHE A 310 -25.14 -3.17 -4.55
CA PHE A 310 -25.51 -2.51 -5.79
C PHE A 310 -26.92 -2.91 -6.28
N SER A 311 -27.31 -4.18 -6.10
CA SER A 311 -28.61 -4.70 -6.56
C SER A 311 -29.77 -4.35 -5.62
N SER A 312 -29.50 -4.00 -4.37
CA SER A 312 -30.51 -3.66 -3.36
C SER A 312 -30.91 -2.18 -3.37
N ARG A 313 -30.10 -1.31 -4.00
CA ARG A 313 -30.34 0.14 -4.08
C ARG A 313 -31.53 0.47 -5.00
N PRO A 314 -32.69 0.91 -4.46
CA PRO A 314 -33.93 1.05 -5.24
C PRO A 314 -33.82 2.04 -6.41
N VAL A 315 -33.03 3.11 -6.22
CA VAL A 315 -32.82 4.16 -7.22
C VAL A 315 -32.04 3.62 -8.44
N GLN A 316 -31.03 2.79 -8.21
CA GLN A 316 -30.20 2.22 -9.28
C GLN A 316 -30.93 1.12 -10.05
N VAL A 317 -31.69 0.26 -9.35
CA VAL A 317 -32.58 -0.73 -9.99
C VAL A 317 -33.65 -0.03 -10.84
N GLY A 318 -34.21 1.08 -10.35
CA GLY A 318 -35.17 1.90 -11.09
C GLY A 318 -34.58 2.50 -12.37
N LEU A 319 -33.35 3.04 -12.32
CA LEU A 319 -32.64 3.56 -13.49
C LEU A 319 -32.38 2.47 -14.54
N VAL A 320 -31.91 1.30 -14.10
CA VAL A 320 -31.68 0.16 -15.00
C VAL A 320 -32.99 -0.26 -15.66
N ALA A 321 -34.09 -0.34 -14.92
CA ALA A 321 -35.40 -0.68 -15.48
C ALA A 321 -35.86 0.35 -16.53
N ILE A 322 -35.70 1.65 -16.27
CA ILE A 322 -36.04 2.72 -17.23
C ILE A 322 -35.19 2.59 -18.51
N LEU A 323 -33.89 2.30 -18.38
CA LEU A 323 -33.01 2.08 -19.53
C LEU A 323 -33.45 0.87 -20.37
N PHE A 324 -33.83 -0.25 -19.74
CA PHE A 324 -34.34 -1.43 -20.44
C PHE A 324 -35.69 -1.16 -21.14
N VAL A 325 -36.63 -0.48 -20.47
CA VAL A 325 -37.91 -0.09 -21.07
C VAL A 325 -37.69 0.87 -22.23
N GLY A 326 -36.79 1.84 -22.08
CA GLY A 326 -36.40 2.77 -23.13
C GLY A 326 -35.78 2.07 -24.35
N ALA A 327 -34.84 1.14 -24.12
CA ALA A 327 -34.23 0.34 -25.17
C ALA A 327 -35.27 -0.52 -25.91
N PHE A 328 -36.16 -1.19 -25.18
CA PHE A 328 -37.22 -2.01 -25.77
C PHE A 328 -38.19 -1.16 -26.61
N THR A 329 -38.61 0.00 -26.08
CA THR A 329 -39.46 0.96 -26.80
C THR A 329 -38.77 1.48 -28.06
N GLY A 330 -37.46 1.76 -27.98
CA GLY A 330 -36.64 2.16 -29.12
C GLY A 330 -36.63 1.11 -30.24
N ILE A 331 -36.49 -0.18 -29.88
CA ILE A 331 -36.56 -1.29 -30.86
C ILE A 331 -37.94 -1.32 -31.54
N LEU A 332 -39.03 -1.17 -30.79
CA LEU A 332 -40.39 -1.15 -31.34
C LEU A 332 -40.60 0.03 -32.30
N LEU A 333 -40.14 1.23 -31.92
CA LEU A 333 -40.24 2.42 -32.76
C LEU A 333 -39.40 2.28 -34.03
N ALA A 334 -38.18 1.72 -33.92
CA ALA A 334 -37.34 1.43 -35.08
C ALA A 334 -38.02 0.43 -36.03
N LEU A 335 -38.61 -0.65 -35.50
CA LEU A 335 -39.32 -1.64 -36.30
C LEU A 335 -40.55 -1.03 -37.01
N ALA A 336 -41.32 -0.20 -36.32
CA ALA A 336 -42.44 0.52 -36.91
C ALA A 336 -41.97 1.48 -38.02
N GLY A 337 -40.90 2.23 -37.78
CA GLY A 337 -40.30 3.15 -38.75
C GLY A 337 -39.78 2.44 -40.00
N VAL A 338 -39.04 1.34 -39.83
CA VAL A 338 -38.54 0.50 -40.94
C VAL A 338 -39.71 -0.09 -41.72
N THR A 339 -40.75 -0.58 -41.05
CA THR A 339 -41.95 -1.12 -41.72
C THR A 339 -42.65 -0.05 -42.55
N GLY A 340 -42.83 1.16 -42.00
CA GLY A 340 -43.42 2.30 -42.71
C GLY A 340 -42.60 2.71 -43.93
N TYR A 341 -41.28 2.80 -43.77
CA TYR A 341 -40.35 3.08 -44.88
C TYR A 341 -40.47 2.02 -45.99
N VAL A 342 -40.42 0.73 -45.64
CA VAL A 342 -40.49 -0.37 -46.61
C VAL A 342 -41.82 -0.35 -47.36
N LEU A 343 -42.94 -0.08 -46.68
CA LEU A 343 -44.25 0.04 -47.32
C LEU A 343 -44.29 1.16 -48.37
N LEU A 344 -43.73 2.33 -48.04
CA LEU A 344 -43.60 3.46 -48.97
C LEU A 344 -42.63 3.17 -50.12
N ALA A 345 -41.53 2.46 -49.85
CA ALA A 345 -40.58 2.06 -50.87
C ALA A 345 -41.23 1.11 -51.88
N VAL A 346 -41.98 0.11 -51.41
CA VAL A 346 -42.71 -0.85 -52.25
C VAL A 346 -43.75 -0.15 -53.14
N SER A 347 -44.53 0.80 -52.60
CA SER A 347 -45.57 1.49 -53.37
C SER A 347 -44.99 2.35 -54.50
N ARG A 348 -43.89 3.08 -54.22
CA ARG A 348 -43.19 3.88 -55.25
C ARG A 348 -42.56 3.00 -56.33
N ARG A 349 -41.91 1.90 -55.92
CA ARG A 349 -41.24 0.98 -56.84
C ARG A 349 -42.22 0.12 -57.65
N ALA A 350 -43.45 -0.09 -57.18
CA ALA A 350 -44.43 -0.93 -57.88
C ALA A 350 -44.66 -0.48 -59.33
N ARG A 351 -44.64 0.84 -59.59
CA ARG A 351 -44.79 1.42 -60.94
C ARG A 351 -43.60 1.10 -61.84
N GLU A 352 -42.38 1.29 -61.33
CA GLU A 352 -41.13 0.99 -62.04
C GLU A 352 -40.97 -0.50 -62.33
N MET A 353 -41.32 -1.34 -61.35
CA MET A 353 -41.29 -2.80 -61.47
C MET A 353 -42.31 -3.33 -62.48
N GLY A 354 -43.45 -2.66 -62.65
CA GLY A 354 -44.43 -2.94 -63.70
C GLY A 354 -43.87 -2.73 -65.11
N VAL A 355 -43.11 -1.64 -65.31
CA VAL A 355 -42.44 -1.33 -66.59
C VAL A 355 -41.33 -2.34 -66.88
N LEU A 356 -40.48 -2.66 -65.90
CA LEU A 356 -39.41 -3.65 -66.07
C LEU A 356 -39.96 -5.05 -66.41
N ARG A 357 -41.10 -5.44 -65.83
CA ARG A 357 -41.78 -6.69 -66.20
C ARG A 357 -42.32 -6.66 -67.63
N ALA A 358 -42.84 -5.52 -68.10
CA ALA A 358 -43.30 -5.38 -69.49
C ALA A 358 -42.14 -5.48 -70.50
N LEU A 359 -40.92 -5.14 -70.10
CA LEU A 359 -39.69 -5.31 -70.88
C LEU A 359 -39.09 -6.73 -70.82
N GLY A 360 -39.75 -7.67 -70.13
CA GLY A 360 -39.37 -9.10 -70.12
C GLY A 360 -38.51 -9.54 -68.93
N PHE A 361 -38.27 -8.68 -67.93
CA PHE A 361 -37.55 -9.10 -66.73
C PHE A 361 -38.35 -10.10 -65.87
N GLY A 362 -37.70 -11.19 -65.45
CA GLY A 362 -38.28 -12.22 -64.60
C GLY A 362 -38.63 -11.71 -63.19
N ARG A 363 -39.64 -12.33 -62.55
CA ARG A 363 -40.13 -11.94 -61.21
C ARG A 363 -39.04 -11.96 -60.14
N SER A 364 -38.13 -12.92 -60.21
CA SER A 364 -36.99 -13.07 -59.29
C SER A 364 -35.92 -12.00 -59.50
N GLY A 365 -35.64 -11.61 -60.74
CA GLY A 365 -34.66 -10.56 -61.06
C GLY A 365 -35.07 -9.20 -60.51
N VAL A 366 -36.33 -8.81 -60.73
CA VAL A 366 -36.88 -7.54 -60.21
C VAL A 366 -36.89 -7.52 -58.68
N ALA A 367 -37.24 -8.64 -58.05
CA ALA A 367 -37.25 -8.79 -56.60
C ALA A 367 -35.84 -8.75 -55.99
N ALA A 368 -34.84 -9.33 -56.67
CA ALA A 368 -33.44 -9.30 -56.23
C ALA A 368 -32.85 -7.89 -56.28
N THR A 369 -33.09 -7.12 -57.34
CA THR A 369 -32.60 -5.73 -57.43
C THR A 369 -33.18 -4.87 -56.31
N PHE A 370 -34.47 -5.03 -56.02
CA PHE A 370 -35.11 -4.34 -54.89
C PHE A 370 -34.52 -4.78 -53.55
N ALA A 371 -34.29 -6.08 -53.35
CA ALA A 371 -33.70 -6.60 -52.11
C ALA A 371 -32.30 -6.02 -51.86
N VAL A 372 -31.45 -5.94 -52.88
CA VAL A 372 -30.10 -5.33 -52.77
C VAL A 372 -30.20 -3.86 -52.38
N GLU A 373 -31.09 -3.10 -53.02
CA GLU A 373 -31.29 -1.71 -52.67
C GLU A 373 -31.75 -1.52 -51.21
N GLN A 374 -32.73 -2.31 -50.77
CA GLN A 374 -33.20 -2.27 -49.40
C GLN A 374 -32.10 -2.66 -48.41
N LEU A 375 -31.27 -3.65 -48.76
CA LEU A 375 -30.14 -4.07 -47.95
C LEU A 375 -29.09 -2.97 -47.80
N VAL A 376 -28.81 -2.21 -48.88
CA VAL A 376 -27.91 -1.05 -48.83
C VAL A 376 -28.48 0.06 -47.95
N VAL A 377 -29.75 0.43 -48.13
CA VAL A 377 -30.36 1.53 -47.37
C VAL A 377 -30.51 1.18 -45.89
N LEU A 378 -31.02 -0.02 -45.59
CA LEU A 378 -31.16 -0.49 -44.20
C LEU A 378 -29.79 -0.73 -43.56
N GLY A 379 -28.81 -1.22 -44.31
CA GLY A 379 -27.44 -1.41 -43.84
C GLY A 379 -26.76 -0.08 -43.45
N LEU A 380 -26.88 0.95 -44.30
CA LEU A 380 -26.38 2.29 -43.99
C LEU A 380 -27.11 2.89 -42.79
N GLY A 381 -28.43 2.74 -42.71
CA GLY A 381 -29.21 3.21 -41.56
C GLY A 381 -28.78 2.53 -40.25
N ALA A 382 -28.56 1.21 -40.28
CA ALA A 382 -28.07 0.47 -39.13
C ALA A 382 -26.65 0.92 -38.72
N MET A 383 -25.75 1.13 -39.68
CA MET A 383 -24.40 1.63 -39.43
C MET A 383 -24.43 3.00 -38.74
N ILE A 384 -25.20 3.95 -39.27
CA ILE A 384 -25.37 5.28 -38.68
C ILE A 384 -26.01 5.21 -37.29
N GLY A 385 -26.98 4.31 -37.09
CA GLY A 385 -27.60 4.07 -35.78
C GLY A 385 -26.62 3.54 -34.74
N VAL A 386 -25.74 2.60 -35.11
CA VAL A 386 -24.71 2.07 -34.21
C VAL A 386 -23.70 3.15 -33.84
N VAL A 387 -23.19 3.90 -34.84
CA VAL A 387 -22.22 4.98 -34.60
C VAL A 387 -22.81 6.06 -33.71
N SER A 388 -24.03 6.51 -33.99
CA SER A 388 -24.69 7.53 -33.17
C SER A 388 -25.03 7.03 -31.77
N GLY A 389 -25.43 5.76 -31.61
CA GLY A 389 -25.66 5.14 -30.30
C GLY A 389 -24.40 5.06 -29.44
N VAL A 390 -23.26 4.66 -30.03
CA VAL A 390 -21.96 4.64 -29.33
C VAL A 390 -21.52 6.05 -28.94
N LEU A 391 -21.68 7.03 -29.84
CA LEU A 391 -21.37 8.43 -29.53
C LEU A 391 -22.24 8.96 -28.38
N LEU A 392 -23.55 8.69 -28.42
CA LEU A 392 -24.48 9.10 -27.39
C LEU A 392 -24.15 8.45 -26.04
N MET A 393 -23.78 7.16 -26.05
CA MET A 393 -23.32 6.44 -24.87
C MET A 393 -22.08 7.10 -24.26
N TRP A 394 -21.07 7.43 -25.08
CA TRP A 394 -19.83 8.05 -24.61
C TRP A 394 -20.08 9.44 -24.00
N VAL A 395 -21.00 10.21 -24.58
CA VAL A 395 -21.40 11.52 -24.07
C VAL A 395 -22.28 11.40 -22.80
N MET A 396 -23.17 10.42 -22.71
CA MET A 396 -24.10 10.27 -21.58
C MET A 396 -23.49 9.58 -20.36
N LEU A 397 -22.48 8.72 -20.54
CA LEU A 397 -21.91 7.92 -19.45
C LEU A 397 -21.43 8.78 -18.25
N PRO A 398 -20.74 9.92 -18.43
CA PRO A 398 -20.33 10.78 -17.32
C PRO A 398 -21.52 11.36 -16.54
N PHE A 399 -22.64 11.64 -17.22
CA PHE A 399 -23.83 12.20 -16.57
C PHE A 399 -24.55 11.18 -15.69
N LEU A 400 -24.44 9.89 -16.00
CA LEU A 400 -25.00 8.81 -15.18
C LEU A 400 -24.18 8.58 -13.90
N GLN A 401 -22.96 9.09 -13.81
CA GLN A 401 -22.06 8.94 -12.65
C GLN A 401 -22.26 10.04 -11.60
N LEU A 402 -22.97 11.12 -11.93
CA LEU A 402 -23.30 12.19 -11.00
C LEU A 402 -24.49 11.76 -10.13
N GLY A 403 -24.22 10.98 -9.09
CA GLY A 403 -25.20 10.70 -8.04
C GLY A 403 -25.54 11.93 -7.19
N GLU A 404 -26.60 11.84 -6.38
CA GLU A 404 -27.17 12.92 -5.53
C GLU A 404 -26.18 13.62 -4.58
N THR A 405 -24.95 13.10 -4.42
CA THR A 405 -23.94 13.59 -3.46
C THR A 405 -22.74 14.31 -4.06
N ALA A 406 -22.73 14.61 -5.37
CA ALA A 406 -21.60 15.28 -6.04
C ALA A 406 -20.22 14.63 -5.75
N LYS A 407 -20.22 13.34 -5.39
CA LYS A 407 -19.02 12.52 -5.16
C LYS A 407 -18.86 11.64 -6.39
N GLU A 408 -17.69 11.70 -6.99
CA GLU A 408 -17.30 10.81 -8.09
C GLU A 408 -17.49 9.35 -7.64
N ILE A 409 -18.20 8.56 -8.43
CA ILE A 409 -18.38 7.13 -8.13
C ILE A 409 -17.05 6.46 -8.36
N ASP A 410 -16.40 6.03 -7.28
CA ASP A 410 -15.17 5.23 -7.30
C ASP A 410 -15.52 3.77 -6.98
N PRO A 411 -15.14 2.79 -7.83
CA PRO A 411 -14.40 2.92 -9.09
C PRO A 411 -15.26 3.48 -10.24
N PRO A 412 -14.62 4.13 -11.25
CA PRO A 412 -15.34 4.62 -12.43
C PRO A 412 -16.06 3.46 -13.11
N VAL A 413 -17.22 3.74 -13.71
CA VAL A 413 -18.03 2.73 -14.40
C VAL A 413 -17.17 2.09 -15.50
N LEU A 414 -16.69 0.88 -15.23
CA LEU A 414 -15.93 0.11 -16.20
C LEU A 414 -16.88 -0.23 -17.36
N LEU A 415 -16.53 0.25 -18.55
CA LEU A 415 -17.20 -0.08 -19.81
C LEU A 415 -16.94 -1.55 -20.18
N THR A 416 -17.54 -2.45 -19.44
CA THR A 416 -17.55 -3.87 -19.79
C THR A 416 -18.77 -4.10 -20.64
N VAL A 417 -18.60 -4.13 -21.97
CA VAL A 417 -19.66 -4.54 -22.88
C VAL A 417 -19.67 -6.08 -22.90
N PRO A 418 -20.66 -6.75 -22.28
CA PRO A 418 -20.75 -8.20 -22.33
C PRO A 418 -20.89 -8.66 -23.78
N ARG A 419 -19.83 -9.30 -24.31
CA ARG A 419 -19.74 -9.73 -25.72
C ARG A 419 -20.94 -10.58 -26.13
N ASN A 420 -21.47 -11.39 -25.19
CA ASN A 420 -22.64 -12.24 -25.40
C ASN A 420 -23.91 -11.42 -25.67
N LEU A 421 -24.16 -10.38 -24.87
CA LEU A 421 -25.34 -9.52 -25.03
C LEU A 421 -25.26 -8.71 -26.32
N LEU A 422 -24.08 -8.18 -26.64
CA LEU A 422 -23.83 -7.49 -27.91
C LEU A 422 -24.10 -8.44 -29.09
N ALA A 423 -23.59 -9.66 -29.04
CA ALA A 423 -23.82 -10.66 -30.08
C ALA A 423 -25.32 -10.97 -30.25
N VAL A 424 -26.05 -11.18 -29.16
CA VAL A 424 -27.51 -11.37 -29.20
C VAL A 424 -28.21 -10.17 -29.83
N TYR A 425 -27.84 -8.94 -29.43
CA TYR A 425 -28.42 -7.72 -29.98
C TYR A 425 -28.19 -7.60 -31.50
N VAL A 426 -26.95 -7.83 -31.95
CA VAL A 426 -26.59 -7.82 -33.38
C VAL A 426 -27.36 -8.90 -34.15
N VAL A 427 -27.51 -10.10 -33.60
CA VAL A 427 -28.27 -11.19 -34.22
C VAL A 427 -29.75 -10.86 -34.32
N VAL A 428 -30.36 -10.31 -33.26
CA VAL A 428 -31.78 -9.93 -33.25
C VAL A 428 -32.05 -8.81 -34.24
N VAL A 429 -31.28 -7.71 -34.19
CA VAL A 429 -31.46 -6.57 -35.10
C VAL A 429 -31.17 -6.97 -36.54
N GLY A 430 -30.06 -7.67 -36.80
CA GLY A 430 -29.72 -8.17 -38.13
C GLY A 430 -30.79 -9.12 -38.67
N GLY A 431 -31.30 -10.02 -37.82
CA GLY A 431 -32.41 -10.92 -38.15
C GLY A 431 -33.69 -10.16 -38.52
N LEU A 432 -34.07 -9.14 -37.75
CA LEU A 432 -35.24 -8.31 -38.03
C LEU A 432 -35.10 -7.54 -39.36
N LEU A 433 -33.92 -7.01 -39.66
CA LEU A 433 -33.65 -6.34 -40.94
C LEU A 433 -33.77 -7.32 -42.12
N ILE A 434 -33.19 -8.52 -42.01
CA ILE A 434 -33.29 -9.55 -43.04
C ILE A 434 -34.74 -9.99 -43.24
N LEU A 435 -35.48 -10.21 -42.14
CA LEU A 435 -36.90 -10.57 -42.19
C LEU A 435 -37.74 -9.47 -42.87
N SER A 436 -37.44 -8.21 -42.58
CA SER A 436 -38.08 -7.06 -43.23
C SER A 436 -37.84 -7.06 -44.75
N VAL A 437 -36.60 -7.27 -45.19
CA VAL A 437 -36.25 -7.36 -46.62
C VAL A 437 -36.93 -8.56 -47.28
N ILE A 438 -36.92 -9.73 -46.65
CA ILE A 438 -37.59 -10.93 -47.18
C ILE A 438 -39.10 -10.69 -47.32
N TRP A 439 -39.72 -10.12 -46.29
CA TRP A 439 -41.14 -9.80 -46.29
C TRP A 439 -41.49 -8.81 -47.40
N ALA A 440 -40.71 -7.73 -47.56
CA ALA A 440 -40.88 -6.75 -48.61
C ALA A 440 -40.77 -7.37 -50.01
N THR A 441 -39.74 -8.19 -50.21
CA THR A 441 -39.45 -8.89 -51.46
C THR A 441 -40.58 -9.87 -51.82
N ARG A 442 -41.10 -10.62 -50.83
CA ARG A 442 -42.25 -11.51 -51.01
C ARG A 442 -43.52 -10.74 -51.37
N ARG A 443 -43.78 -9.62 -50.69
CA ARG A 443 -44.95 -8.78 -50.95
C ARG A 443 -44.94 -8.20 -52.37
N VAL A 444 -43.76 -7.81 -52.85
CA VAL A 444 -43.52 -7.39 -54.25
C VAL A 444 -43.73 -8.53 -55.24
N SER A 445 -43.31 -9.76 -54.90
CA SER A 445 -43.50 -10.91 -55.79
C SER A 445 -44.96 -11.35 -55.91
N ALA A 446 -45.77 -11.11 -54.87
CA ALA A 446 -47.15 -11.56 -54.74
C ALA A 446 -48.19 -10.58 -55.32
N SER A 447 -47.86 -9.30 -55.53
CA SER A 447 -48.79 -8.34 -56.13
C SER A 447 -49.13 -8.76 -57.57
N ARG A 448 -50.39 -9.15 -57.77
CA ARG A 448 -50.92 -9.59 -59.06
C ARG A 448 -51.14 -8.37 -59.95
N MET A 449 -50.64 -8.47 -61.19
CA MET A 449 -50.75 -7.47 -62.26
C MET A 449 -52.18 -6.94 -62.50
N SER A 450 -53.20 -7.68 -62.04
CA SER A 450 -54.62 -7.35 -62.22
C SER A 450 -55.10 -6.14 -61.41
N GLU A 451 -54.43 -5.74 -60.33
CA GLU A 451 -54.78 -4.52 -59.59
C GLU A 451 -54.15 -3.26 -60.19
N VAL A 452 -52.92 -3.37 -60.73
CA VAL A 452 -52.19 -2.23 -61.31
C VAL A 452 -52.86 -1.68 -62.57
N LEU A 453 -53.54 -2.52 -63.35
CA LEU A 453 -54.34 -2.07 -64.49
C LEU A 453 -55.66 -1.39 -64.08
N ARG A 454 -56.20 -1.72 -62.91
CA ARG A 454 -57.48 -1.20 -62.41
C ARG A 454 -57.35 0.18 -61.75
N GLU A 455 -56.14 0.53 -61.29
CA GLU A 455 -55.79 1.85 -60.75
C GLU A 455 -55.50 2.87 -61.88
N VAL A 456 -55.16 2.43 -63.09
CA VAL A 456 -54.90 3.32 -64.24
C VAL A 456 -56.19 3.70 -64.99
N GLU A 457 -57.29 2.97 -64.74
CA GLU A 457 -58.64 3.27 -65.28
C GLU A 457 -59.48 4.18 -64.37
N ARG A 458 -59.00 4.56 -63.17
CA ARG A 458 -59.59 5.59 -62.30
C ARG A 458 -58.70 6.82 -62.28
#